data_AF-A0A1B1ZUR9-F1
#
_entry.id   AF-A0A1B1ZUR9-F1
#
_cell.length_a   1.000
_cell.length_b   1.000
_cell.length_c   1.000
_cell.angle_alpha   90.00
_cell.angle_beta   90.00
_cell.angle_gamma   90.00
#
_symmetry.space_group_name_H-M   'P 1'
#
loop_
_entity.id
_entity.type
_entity.pdbx_description
1 polymer ?
#
loop_
_entity_poly.entity_id
_entity_poly.type
_entity_poly.pdbx_seq_one_letter_code
_entity_poly.pdbx_strand_id
1 'polypeptide(L)'
;MRPVLPALRAGLADLLVSQADGPGTLQVVLSTGDDLTRSLADGSHPQALPADLDAARAALPATLRARTGPDLGAATVRLLDAVGDELAARDESDRPERVVVLLVGEAGVGDAGAARERIAHQQSAYAWEFAMVDVVTGMPPAGAGSAAPGGTPAEDEAGTGDEAADGSRAAAPVAVAERPVEPAAAGLFGVPVTAAISAGPGADGVSAALAAASAFVTRARGSRPHEPVEGFSGDERSAAATPDGRPAWRRLLRLR
;
A
#
# COMPACT_ATOMS: atom_id res chain seq x y z
N MET A 1 -4.70 1.34 11.53
CA MET A 1 -3.57 2.31 11.41
C MET A 1 -3.08 2.96 12.72
N ARG A 2 -3.89 3.20 13.77
CA ARG A 2 -3.41 3.88 15.01
C ARG A 2 -2.04 3.43 15.56
N PRO A 3 -1.71 2.13 15.67
CA PRO A 3 -0.42 1.71 16.21
C PRO A 3 0.78 1.91 15.27
N VAL A 4 0.54 2.10 13.96
CA VAL A 4 1.61 2.29 12.95
C VAL A 4 1.73 3.74 12.50
N LEU A 5 0.79 4.61 12.87
CA LEU A 5 0.78 6.02 12.50
C LEU A 5 2.07 6.77 12.88
N PRO A 6 2.68 6.56 14.07
CA PRO A 6 3.97 7.18 14.40
C PRO A 6 5.09 6.76 13.44
N ALA A 7 5.15 5.47 13.07
CA ALA A 7 6.14 4.95 12.14
C ALA A 7 5.92 5.49 10.72
N LEU A 8 4.65 5.58 10.27
CA LEU A 8 4.29 6.20 8.99
C LEU A 8 4.74 7.66 8.92
N ARG A 9 4.46 8.44 9.98
CA ARG A 9 4.87 9.85 10.05
C ARG A 9 6.38 10.01 10.05
N ALA A 10 7.09 9.21 10.85
CA ALA A 10 8.55 9.25 10.92
C ALA A 10 9.17 8.87 9.57
N GLY A 11 8.78 7.74 8.99
CA GLY A 11 9.33 7.30 7.70
C GLY A 11 9.00 8.24 6.54
N LEU A 12 7.83 8.88 6.52
CA LEU A 12 7.52 9.90 5.52
C LEU A 12 8.32 11.19 5.75
N ALA A 13 8.56 11.59 6.99
CA ALA A 13 9.44 12.71 7.29
C ALA A 13 10.89 12.42 6.84
N ASP A 14 11.39 11.22 7.11
CA ASP A 14 12.72 10.77 6.70
C ASP A 14 12.83 10.68 5.16
N LEU A 15 11.77 10.21 4.49
CA LEU A 15 11.68 10.23 3.03
C LEU A 15 11.76 11.67 2.51
N LEU A 16 10.99 12.61 3.06
CA LEU A 16 11.08 14.00 2.61
C LEU A 16 12.49 14.56 2.84
N VAL A 17 13.10 14.30 3.99
CA VAL A 17 14.48 14.75 4.28
C VAL A 17 15.48 14.17 3.27
N SER A 18 15.40 12.87 2.95
CA SER A 18 16.32 12.24 1.99
C SER A 18 16.18 12.83 0.59
N GLN A 19 14.98 13.31 0.23
CA GLN A 19 14.73 13.91 -1.06
C GLN A 19 15.20 15.37 -1.15
N ALA A 20 15.49 16.03 -0.02
CA ALA A 20 15.95 17.43 -0.01
C ALA A 20 17.33 17.60 -0.66
N ASP A 21 18.20 16.58 -0.52
CA ASP A 21 19.56 16.60 -1.04
C ASP A 21 19.66 16.17 -2.52
N GLY A 22 18.54 15.77 -3.14
CA GLY A 22 18.50 15.33 -4.53
C GLY A 22 18.47 16.49 -5.53
N PRO A 23 18.85 16.25 -6.80
CA PRO A 23 18.87 17.30 -7.82
C PRO A 23 17.47 17.84 -8.17
N GLY A 24 17.39 19.15 -8.42
CA GLY A 24 16.17 19.84 -8.83
C GLY A 24 15.23 20.24 -7.68
N THR A 25 14.23 21.07 -7.99
CA THR A 25 13.19 21.49 -7.04
C THR A 25 12.07 20.44 -6.98
N LEU A 26 11.84 19.88 -5.79
CA LEU A 26 10.74 18.94 -5.56
C LEU A 26 9.48 19.69 -5.13
N GLN A 27 8.36 19.40 -5.80
CA GLN A 27 7.04 19.77 -5.33
C GLN A 27 6.34 18.52 -4.77
N VAL A 28 5.73 18.66 -3.60
CA VAL A 28 5.15 17.55 -2.85
C VAL A 28 3.66 17.82 -2.65
N VAL A 29 2.86 16.84 -3.03
CA VAL A 29 1.44 16.79 -2.68
C VAL A 29 1.28 15.72 -1.60
N LEU A 30 0.87 16.14 -0.41
CA LEU A 30 0.59 15.25 0.71
C LEU A 30 -0.90 15.28 1.03
N SER A 31 -1.57 14.15 0.82
CA SER A 31 -3.01 14.03 1.07
C SER A 31 -3.35 12.69 1.70
N THR A 32 -4.38 12.68 2.55
CA THR A 32 -5.05 11.42 2.95
C THR A 32 -6.31 11.20 2.13
N GLY A 33 -6.81 9.98 2.08
CA GLY A 33 -8.07 9.69 1.39
C GLY A 33 -9.22 10.56 1.89
N ASP A 34 -9.31 10.80 3.20
CA ASP A 34 -10.34 11.66 3.77
C ASP A 34 -10.20 13.12 3.31
N ASP A 35 -8.96 13.63 3.20
CA ASP A 35 -8.72 14.98 2.69
C ASP A 35 -9.19 15.12 1.25
N LEU A 36 -9.03 14.06 0.42
CA LEU A 36 -9.38 14.09 -0.99
C LEU A 36 -10.86 13.87 -1.27
N THR A 37 -11.56 13.12 -0.42
CA THR A 37 -12.97 12.77 -0.67
C THR A 37 -13.96 13.57 0.16
N ARG A 38 -13.53 14.27 1.21
CA ARG A 38 -14.45 15.11 1.98
C ARG A 38 -14.99 16.23 1.08
N SER A 39 -16.29 16.45 1.14
CA SER A 39 -16.91 17.58 0.45
C SER A 39 -16.88 18.80 1.37
N LEU A 40 -16.48 19.94 0.81
CA LEU A 40 -16.53 21.25 1.46
C LEU A 40 -17.97 21.80 1.41
N ALA A 41 -18.22 22.87 2.15
CA ALA A 41 -19.56 23.45 2.29
C ALA A 41 -20.15 23.95 0.94
N ASP A 42 -19.30 24.24 -0.02
CA ASP A 42 -19.65 24.66 -1.39
C ASP A 42 -19.79 23.48 -2.37
N GLY A 43 -19.69 22.25 -1.89
CA GLY A 43 -19.73 21.03 -2.71
C GLY A 43 -18.41 20.71 -3.42
N SER A 44 -17.39 21.57 -3.30
CA SER A 44 -16.06 21.29 -3.83
C SER A 44 -15.29 20.29 -2.95
N HIS A 45 -14.15 19.84 -3.43
CA HIS A 45 -13.22 19.00 -2.66
C HIS A 45 -11.91 19.75 -2.43
N PRO A 46 -11.18 19.45 -1.34
CA PRO A 46 -9.87 20.05 -1.11
C PRO A 46 -8.91 19.80 -2.26
N GLN A 47 -8.25 20.88 -2.70
CA GLN A 47 -7.27 20.80 -3.78
C GLN A 47 -5.99 20.10 -3.31
N ALA A 48 -5.39 19.33 -4.23
CA ALA A 48 -4.11 18.67 -4.04
C ALA A 48 -2.95 19.62 -4.40
N LEU A 49 -2.85 20.73 -3.68
CA LEU A 49 -1.91 21.81 -3.98
C LEU A 49 -0.46 21.36 -3.72
N PRO A 50 0.44 21.50 -4.71
CA PRO A 50 1.84 21.19 -4.49
C PRO A 50 2.49 22.19 -3.55
N ALA A 51 3.23 21.69 -2.58
CA ALA A 51 4.01 22.47 -1.63
C ALA A 51 5.50 22.20 -1.81
N ASP A 52 6.35 23.12 -1.35
CA ASP A 52 7.76 22.79 -1.18
C ASP A 52 7.95 21.74 -0.07
N LEU A 53 9.15 21.17 -0.02
CA LEU A 53 9.49 20.06 0.86
C LEU A 53 9.37 20.43 2.35
N ASP A 54 9.75 21.65 2.74
CA ASP A 54 9.68 22.10 4.13
C ASP A 54 8.23 22.31 4.58
N ALA A 55 7.41 22.91 3.71
CA ALA A 55 5.98 23.08 3.94
C ALA A 55 5.27 21.72 4.02
N ALA A 56 5.59 20.78 3.13
CA ALA A 56 5.04 19.43 3.17
C ALA A 56 5.42 18.69 4.47
N ARG A 57 6.68 18.82 4.91
CA ARG A 57 7.16 18.23 6.16
C ARG A 57 6.46 18.84 7.38
N ALA A 58 6.27 20.15 7.41
CA ALA A 58 5.54 20.84 8.47
C ALA A 58 4.06 20.41 8.54
N ALA A 59 3.46 20.07 7.38
CA ALA A 59 2.06 19.64 7.30
C ALA A 59 1.83 18.18 7.77
N LEU A 60 2.85 17.30 7.72
CA LEU A 60 2.73 15.86 8.02
C LEU A 60 1.91 15.53 9.29
N PRO A 61 2.16 16.15 10.48
CA PRO A 61 1.41 15.81 11.69
C PRO A 61 -0.07 16.18 11.60
N ALA A 62 -0.38 17.26 10.88
CA ALA A 62 -1.73 17.75 10.69
C ALA A 62 -2.49 16.93 9.65
N THR A 63 -1.83 16.51 8.56
CA THR A 63 -2.43 15.74 7.47
C THR A 63 -2.62 14.27 7.85
N LEU A 64 -1.57 13.59 8.33
CA LEU A 64 -1.64 12.16 8.66
C LEU A 64 -2.26 11.93 10.03
N ARG A 65 -3.59 11.95 10.13
CA ARG A 65 -4.33 11.63 11.37
C ARG A 65 -4.96 10.26 11.28
N ALA A 66 -5.13 9.60 12.43
CA ALA A 66 -5.89 8.36 12.49
C ALA A 66 -7.38 8.66 12.24
N ARG A 67 -7.82 8.51 10.99
CA ARG A 67 -9.21 8.70 10.56
C ARG A 67 -9.72 7.44 9.88
N THR A 68 -11.02 7.19 10.01
CA THR A 68 -11.74 6.35 9.06
C THR A 68 -11.92 7.17 7.80
N GLY A 69 -11.23 6.78 6.73
CA GLY A 69 -11.31 7.44 5.43
C GLY A 69 -12.04 6.55 4.41
N PRO A 70 -12.25 7.07 3.19
CA PRO A 70 -12.64 6.25 2.05
C PRO A 70 -11.63 5.12 1.82
N ASP A 71 -12.00 4.15 0.99
CA ASP A 71 -11.06 3.16 0.50
C ASP A 71 -9.95 3.80 -0.35
N LEU A 72 -8.83 3.08 -0.48
CA LEU A 72 -7.65 3.55 -1.20
C LEU A 72 -7.92 3.75 -2.69
N GLY A 73 -8.87 3.02 -3.28
CA GLY A 73 -9.28 3.14 -4.68
C GLY A 73 -9.88 4.53 -4.97
N ALA A 74 -10.92 4.90 -4.24
CA ALA A 74 -11.56 6.20 -4.37
C ALA A 74 -10.60 7.36 -4.08
N ALA A 75 -9.76 7.24 -3.04
CA ALA A 75 -8.73 8.21 -2.71
C ALA A 75 -7.72 8.39 -3.85
N THR A 76 -7.29 7.28 -4.48
CA THR A 76 -6.33 7.31 -5.58
C THR A 76 -6.92 8.04 -6.78
N VAL A 77 -8.12 7.68 -7.24
CA VAL A 77 -8.76 8.37 -8.38
C VAL A 77 -8.81 9.88 -8.15
N ARG A 78 -9.24 10.31 -6.95
CA ARG A 78 -9.31 11.73 -6.61
C ARG A 78 -7.95 12.42 -6.58
N LEU A 79 -6.91 11.75 -6.09
CA LEU A 79 -5.55 12.28 -6.16
C LEU A 79 -5.12 12.51 -7.61
N LEU A 80 -5.33 11.53 -8.48
CA LEU A 80 -4.90 11.59 -9.87
C LEU A 80 -5.65 12.68 -10.64
N ASP A 81 -6.94 12.87 -10.36
CA ASP A 81 -7.71 13.94 -10.97
C ASP A 81 -7.27 15.31 -10.45
N ALA A 82 -7.12 15.48 -9.13
CA ALA A 82 -6.72 16.76 -8.55
C ALA A 82 -5.30 17.20 -8.99
N VAL A 83 -4.35 16.26 -9.02
CA VAL A 83 -2.99 16.54 -9.53
C VAL A 83 -3.01 16.74 -11.04
N GLY A 84 -3.79 15.94 -11.78
CA GLY A 84 -3.93 16.08 -13.22
C GLY A 84 -4.49 17.43 -13.64
N ASP A 85 -5.55 17.90 -12.98
CA ASP A 85 -6.18 19.20 -13.22
C ASP A 85 -5.22 20.35 -12.91
N GLU A 86 -4.49 20.26 -11.80
CA GLU A 86 -3.48 21.25 -11.41
C GLU A 86 -2.33 21.31 -12.43
N LEU A 87 -1.85 20.16 -12.92
CA LEU A 87 -0.81 20.13 -13.94
C LEU A 87 -1.32 20.64 -15.30
N ALA A 88 -2.57 20.32 -15.66
CA ALA A 88 -3.18 20.77 -16.90
C ALA A 88 -3.39 22.29 -16.93
N ALA A 89 -3.64 22.90 -15.75
CA ALA A 89 -3.78 24.34 -15.60
C ALA A 89 -2.45 25.12 -15.74
N ARG A 90 -1.31 24.43 -15.69
CA ARG A 90 0.03 25.03 -15.83
C ARG A 90 0.48 25.13 -17.28
N ASP A 91 1.32 26.12 -17.53
CA ASP A 91 2.12 26.20 -18.75
C ASP A 91 3.06 25.00 -18.87
N GLU A 92 3.31 24.54 -20.09
CA GLU A 92 4.11 23.33 -20.35
C GLU A 92 5.51 23.40 -19.73
N SER A 93 6.13 24.58 -19.72
CA SER A 93 7.46 24.80 -19.12
C SER A 93 7.48 24.67 -17.60
N ASP A 94 6.33 24.82 -16.95
CA ASP A 94 6.19 24.79 -15.49
C ASP A 94 5.70 23.43 -14.99
N ARG A 95 5.40 22.50 -15.91
CA ARG A 95 5.04 21.13 -15.58
C ARG A 95 6.27 20.33 -15.19
N PRO A 96 6.16 19.43 -14.20
CA PRO A 96 7.26 18.56 -13.84
C PRO A 96 7.53 17.58 -15.00
N GLU A 97 8.81 17.32 -15.27
CA GLU A 97 9.22 16.34 -16.28
C GLU A 97 8.77 14.91 -15.94
N ARG A 98 8.46 14.66 -14.65
CA ARG A 98 8.07 13.36 -14.10
C ARG A 98 7.27 13.53 -12.81
N VAL A 99 6.29 12.68 -12.60
CA VAL A 99 5.48 12.62 -11.36
C VAL A 99 5.69 11.27 -10.71
N VAL A 100 5.93 11.23 -9.40
CA VAL A 100 6.04 9.98 -8.64
C VAL A 100 4.93 9.93 -7.61
N VAL A 101 4.08 8.90 -7.67
CA VAL A 101 2.96 8.70 -6.78
C VAL A 101 3.24 7.50 -5.86
N LEU A 102 3.25 7.76 -4.55
CA LEU A 102 3.38 6.73 -3.53
C LEU A 102 2.01 6.44 -2.91
N LEU A 103 1.49 5.24 -3.14
CA LEU A 103 0.26 4.76 -2.52
C LEU A 103 0.61 4.00 -1.24
N VAL A 104 0.23 4.54 -0.07
CA VAL A 104 0.52 3.95 1.23
C VAL A 104 -0.78 3.63 1.95
N GLY A 105 -1.05 2.34 2.19
CA GLY A 105 -2.32 1.95 2.79
C GLY A 105 -2.47 0.44 2.90
N GLU A 106 -3.61 0.01 3.42
CA GLU A 106 -4.01 -1.40 3.39
C GLU A 106 -4.82 -1.62 2.12
N ALA A 107 -4.26 -2.31 1.14
CA ALA A 107 -4.78 -2.29 -0.23
C ALA A 107 -5.78 -3.42 -0.54
N GLY A 108 -6.55 -3.85 0.47
CA GLY A 108 -7.58 -4.89 0.37
C GLY A 108 -9.03 -4.41 0.49
N VAL A 109 -9.29 -3.10 0.51
CA VAL A 109 -10.63 -2.54 0.73
C VAL A 109 -11.02 -1.70 -0.49
N GLY A 110 -12.19 -1.97 -1.07
CA GLY A 110 -12.80 -1.15 -2.14
C GLY A 110 -12.64 -1.67 -3.57
N ASP A 111 -13.28 -0.99 -4.52
CA ASP A 111 -13.14 -1.21 -5.96
C ASP A 111 -12.01 -0.34 -6.51
N ALA A 112 -10.95 -0.98 -7.01
CA ALA A 112 -9.79 -0.32 -7.58
C ALA A 112 -9.82 -0.21 -9.12
N GLY A 113 -10.90 -0.65 -9.78
CA GLY A 113 -10.99 -0.69 -11.25
C GLY A 113 -10.76 0.68 -11.90
N ALA A 114 -11.47 1.70 -11.43
CA ALA A 114 -11.29 3.07 -11.92
C ALA A 114 -9.89 3.63 -11.63
N ALA A 115 -9.31 3.31 -10.46
CA ALA A 115 -7.94 3.71 -10.12
C ALA A 115 -6.93 3.06 -11.08
N ARG A 116 -7.09 1.76 -11.38
CA ARG A 116 -6.24 1.02 -12.31
C ARG A 116 -6.29 1.62 -13.72
N GLU A 117 -7.47 1.89 -14.26
CA GLU A 117 -7.62 2.51 -15.58
C GLU A 117 -6.93 3.88 -15.63
N ARG A 118 -7.12 4.69 -14.58
CA ARG A 118 -6.49 6.01 -14.48
C ARG A 118 -4.97 5.92 -14.36
N ILE A 119 -4.44 5.01 -13.55
CA ILE A 119 -3.00 4.74 -13.42
C ILE A 119 -2.40 4.36 -14.78
N ALA A 120 -3.01 3.41 -15.49
CA ALA A 120 -2.53 2.97 -16.80
C ALA A 120 -2.52 4.12 -17.83
N HIS A 121 -3.55 4.97 -17.82
CA HIS A 121 -3.56 6.17 -18.65
C HIS A 121 -2.44 7.15 -18.28
N GLN A 122 -2.25 7.44 -16.99
CA GLN A 122 -1.21 8.36 -16.53
C GLN A 122 0.20 7.85 -16.87
N GLN A 123 0.48 6.55 -16.70
CA GLN A 123 1.78 5.96 -17.04
C GLN A 123 2.09 5.96 -18.55
N SER A 124 1.07 5.81 -19.39
CA SER A 124 1.25 5.71 -20.85
C SER A 124 1.29 7.07 -21.53
N ALA A 125 0.45 8.00 -21.09
CA ALA A 125 0.36 9.34 -21.68
C ALA A 125 1.38 10.32 -21.08
N TYR A 126 1.80 10.09 -19.84
CA TYR A 126 2.67 11.00 -19.08
C TYR A 126 3.79 10.22 -18.38
N ALA A 127 4.86 10.90 -17.99
CA ALA A 127 5.96 10.28 -17.23
C ALA A 127 5.58 10.13 -15.74
N TRP A 128 4.46 9.46 -15.46
CA TRP A 128 4.01 9.18 -14.09
C TRP A 128 4.48 7.80 -13.65
N GLU A 129 5.09 7.73 -12.48
CA GLU A 129 5.58 6.52 -11.84
C GLU A 129 4.78 6.24 -10.57
N PHE A 130 4.45 4.97 -10.34
CA PHE A 130 3.62 4.55 -9.23
C PHE A 130 4.33 3.48 -8.41
N ALA A 131 4.38 3.66 -7.09
CA ALA A 131 4.80 2.62 -6.18
C ALA A 131 3.80 2.46 -5.03
N MET A 132 3.71 1.24 -4.51
CA MET A 132 2.77 0.89 -3.45
C MET A 132 3.49 0.34 -2.22
N VAL A 133 3.12 0.86 -1.06
CA VAL A 133 3.47 0.33 0.26
C VAL A 133 2.19 -0.23 0.89
N ASP A 134 2.04 -1.56 0.82
CA ASP A 134 0.91 -2.27 1.42
C ASP A 134 1.18 -2.53 2.91
N VAL A 135 0.43 -1.86 3.78
CA VAL A 135 0.62 -1.93 5.23
C VAL A 135 -0.24 -3.04 5.82
N VAL A 136 0.37 -4.18 6.13
CA VAL A 136 -0.33 -5.33 6.68
C VAL A 136 -0.66 -5.07 8.16
N THR A 137 -1.92 -4.75 8.46
CA THR A 137 -2.34 -4.48 9.86
C THR A 137 -2.65 -5.74 10.68
N GLY A 138 -2.27 -6.93 10.21
CA GLY A 138 -2.30 -8.18 11.00
C GLY A 138 -3.70 -8.64 11.43
N MET A 139 -4.78 -8.09 10.85
CA MET A 139 -6.11 -8.69 10.94
C MET A 139 -6.26 -9.70 9.79
N PRO A 140 -6.70 -10.94 10.04
CA PRO A 140 -7.10 -11.82 8.96
C PRO A 140 -8.30 -11.19 8.22
N PRO A 141 -8.41 -11.34 6.89
CA PRO A 141 -9.56 -10.85 6.16
C PRO A 141 -10.82 -11.53 6.71
N ALA A 142 -11.80 -10.72 7.12
CA ALA A 142 -13.10 -11.21 7.58
C ALA A 142 -13.87 -11.73 6.35
N GLY A 143 -13.59 -12.96 5.93
CA GLY A 143 -14.21 -13.49 4.71
C GLY A 143 -13.73 -14.85 4.20
N ALA A 144 -12.77 -15.53 4.85
CA ALA A 144 -12.43 -16.90 4.50
C ALA A 144 -13.42 -17.89 5.15
N GLY A 145 -14.69 -17.84 4.71
CA GLY A 145 -15.62 -18.93 4.89
C GLY A 145 -15.06 -20.18 4.22
N SER A 146 -15.00 -21.25 5.00
CA SER A 146 -14.52 -22.58 4.63
C SER A 146 -15.10 -23.07 3.30
N ALA A 147 -14.35 -22.91 2.20
CA ALA A 147 -14.57 -23.69 1.00
C ALA A 147 -13.77 -25.00 1.15
N ALA A 148 -14.45 -26.03 1.65
CA ALA A 148 -13.98 -27.40 1.53
C ALA A 148 -13.86 -27.75 0.03
N PRO A 149 -12.80 -28.45 -0.42
CA PRO A 149 -12.76 -28.92 -1.79
C PRO A 149 -13.83 -30.01 -1.94
N GLY A 150 -14.88 -29.69 -2.69
CA GLY A 150 -15.87 -30.66 -3.15
C GLY A 150 -15.21 -31.63 -4.11
N GLY A 151 -14.76 -32.77 -3.58
CA GLY A 151 -14.47 -33.96 -4.36
C GLY A 151 -15.78 -34.67 -4.70
N THR A 152 -16.03 -34.82 -5.99
CA THR A 152 -17.08 -35.65 -6.61
C THR A 152 -17.22 -37.03 -5.97
N PRO A 153 -18.45 -37.55 -5.74
CA PRO A 153 -18.63 -38.94 -5.33
C PRO A 153 -18.46 -39.86 -6.54
N ALA A 154 -17.46 -40.74 -6.48
CA ALA A 154 -17.43 -41.96 -7.28
C ALA A 154 -17.98 -43.08 -6.40
N GLU A 155 -19.03 -43.71 -6.90
CA GLU A 155 -19.60 -44.95 -6.38
C GLU A 155 -18.55 -46.06 -6.46
N ASP A 156 -18.35 -46.79 -5.36
CA ASP A 156 -18.19 -48.24 -5.42
C ASP A 156 -18.45 -48.87 -4.04
N GLU A 157 -19.32 -49.86 -4.05
CA GLU A 157 -19.76 -50.63 -2.88
C GLU A 157 -18.69 -51.66 -2.46
N ALA A 158 -18.50 -51.86 -1.15
CA ALA A 158 -18.55 -53.18 -0.51
C ALA A 158 -18.19 -53.13 0.99
N GLY A 159 -19.14 -53.53 1.84
CA GLY A 159 -18.92 -54.64 2.76
C GLY A 159 -18.24 -54.40 4.12
N THR A 160 -19.07 -54.50 5.17
CA THR A 160 -18.83 -55.14 6.49
C THR A 160 -18.11 -54.34 7.57
N GLY A 161 -18.81 -54.10 8.68
CA GLY A 161 -18.24 -53.57 9.93
C GLY A 161 -17.69 -54.67 10.84
N ASP A 162 -16.79 -54.30 11.75
CA ASP A 162 -17.01 -54.32 13.21
C ASP A 162 -15.81 -53.68 13.95
N GLU A 163 -16.06 -53.29 15.19
CA GLU A 163 -15.29 -52.56 16.21
C GLU A 163 -13.74 -52.63 16.25
N ALA A 164 -13.11 -51.48 16.58
CA ALA A 164 -12.23 -51.36 17.77
C ALA A 164 -11.82 -49.89 18.01
N ALA A 165 -12.03 -49.43 19.25
CA ALA A 165 -11.48 -48.20 19.77
C ALA A 165 -9.96 -48.31 19.97
N ASP A 166 -9.18 -47.38 19.42
CA ASP A 166 -7.91 -47.00 20.02
C ASP A 166 -7.63 -45.51 19.79
N GLY A 167 -7.29 -44.85 20.90
CA GLY A 167 -7.04 -43.43 20.99
C GLY A 167 -5.69 -43.09 20.41
N SER A 168 -5.67 -42.71 19.14
CA SER A 168 -4.58 -41.93 18.58
C SER A 168 -5.18 -40.72 17.87
N ARG A 169 -5.14 -39.56 18.53
CA ARG A 169 -5.35 -38.26 17.88
C ARG A 169 -4.27 -38.14 16.81
N ALA A 170 -4.58 -38.59 15.61
CA ALA A 170 -3.82 -38.24 14.42
C ALA A 170 -3.83 -36.71 14.37
N ALA A 171 -2.69 -36.12 14.74
CA ALA A 171 -2.45 -34.70 14.53
C ALA A 171 -2.63 -34.49 13.03
N ALA A 172 -3.73 -33.83 12.66
CA ALA A 172 -3.91 -33.36 11.30
C ALA A 172 -2.61 -32.62 10.93
N PRO A 173 -1.96 -32.93 9.79
CA PRO A 173 -0.80 -32.17 9.40
C PRO A 173 -1.26 -30.71 9.30
N VAL A 174 -0.78 -29.88 10.21
CA VAL A 174 -0.84 -28.43 10.07
C VAL A 174 0.05 -28.16 8.87
N ALA A 175 -0.54 -28.19 7.69
CA ALA A 175 0.05 -27.63 6.50
C ALA A 175 0.18 -26.13 6.77
N VAL A 176 1.34 -25.74 7.29
CA VAL A 176 1.83 -24.38 7.18
C VAL A 176 2.11 -24.18 5.69
N ALA A 177 1.03 -23.94 4.94
CA ALA A 177 1.14 -23.41 3.61
C ALA A 177 1.61 -21.96 3.80
N GLU A 178 2.91 -21.73 3.66
CA GLU A 178 3.41 -20.41 3.30
C GLU A 178 2.73 -20.04 1.98
N ARG A 179 1.63 -19.30 2.05
CA ARG A 179 1.13 -18.62 0.86
C ARG A 179 2.19 -17.59 0.49
N PRO A 180 2.62 -17.51 -0.77
CA PRO A 180 3.39 -16.36 -1.20
C PRO A 180 2.50 -15.14 -0.93
N VAL A 181 2.95 -14.26 -0.04
CA VAL A 181 2.34 -12.96 0.18
C VAL A 181 2.79 -12.08 -0.99
N GLU A 182 2.36 -12.43 -2.20
CA GLU A 182 2.34 -11.46 -3.27
C GLU A 182 1.47 -10.29 -2.81
N PRO A 183 1.85 -9.03 -3.08
CA PRO A 183 0.98 -7.91 -2.78
C PRO A 183 -0.23 -7.98 -3.72
N ALA A 184 -1.24 -8.77 -3.35
CA ALA A 184 -2.51 -8.91 -4.08
C ALA A 184 -3.14 -7.53 -4.34
N ALA A 185 -2.91 -6.62 -3.38
CA ALA A 185 -3.05 -5.19 -3.43
C ALA A 185 -2.56 -4.50 -4.72
N ALA A 186 -1.30 -4.72 -5.12
CA ALA A 186 -0.69 -4.02 -6.27
C ALA A 186 -1.39 -4.38 -7.58
N GLY A 187 -1.75 -5.66 -7.71
CA GLY A 187 -2.55 -6.18 -8.80
C GLY A 187 -3.83 -5.36 -8.98
N LEU A 188 -4.61 -5.13 -7.91
CA LEU A 188 -5.88 -4.40 -7.97
C LEU A 188 -5.76 -3.01 -8.61
N PHE A 189 -4.66 -2.30 -8.34
CA PHE A 189 -4.40 -0.96 -8.86
C PHE A 189 -3.63 -0.95 -10.19
N GLY A 190 -3.20 -2.11 -10.69
CA GLY A 190 -2.35 -2.19 -11.89
C GLY A 190 -0.92 -1.68 -11.67
N VAL A 191 -0.50 -1.51 -10.42
CA VAL A 191 0.89 -1.18 -10.08
C VAL A 191 1.73 -2.44 -10.30
N PRO A 192 2.87 -2.36 -11.02
CA PRO A 192 3.76 -3.51 -11.20
C PRO A 192 4.15 -4.10 -9.85
N VAL A 193 4.16 -5.43 -9.74
CA VAL A 193 4.58 -6.13 -8.51
C VAL A 193 6.01 -5.75 -8.11
N THR A 194 6.85 -5.44 -9.10
CA THR A 194 8.20 -4.92 -8.86
C THR A 194 8.17 -3.59 -8.11
N ALA A 195 7.19 -2.72 -8.35
CA ALA A 195 6.98 -1.43 -7.69
C ALA A 195 5.99 -1.51 -6.49
N ALA A 196 5.82 -2.71 -5.91
CA ALA A 196 5.04 -2.90 -4.70
C ALA A 196 5.83 -3.60 -3.60
N ILE A 197 5.65 -3.15 -2.36
CA ILE A 197 6.29 -3.69 -1.18
C ILE A 197 5.28 -3.84 -0.04
N SER A 198 5.30 -5.01 0.62
CA SER A 198 4.45 -5.28 1.78
C SER A 198 5.22 -4.96 3.06
N ALA A 199 4.70 -4.03 3.85
CA ALA A 199 5.22 -3.73 5.17
C ALA A 199 4.70 -4.74 6.19
N GLY A 200 5.62 -5.42 6.86
CA GLY A 200 5.33 -6.33 7.96
C GLY A 200 4.58 -5.63 9.10
N PRO A 201 3.86 -6.40 9.94
CA PRO A 201 3.04 -5.81 10.99
C PRO A 201 3.94 -5.16 12.04
N GLY A 202 3.91 -3.83 12.15
CA GLY A 202 4.67 -3.13 13.20
C GLY A 202 5.34 -1.86 12.72
N ALA A 203 6.08 -1.21 13.61
CA ALA A 203 6.82 0.01 13.28
C ALA A 203 8.01 -0.31 12.37
N ASP A 204 8.78 -1.36 12.69
CA ASP A 204 10.02 -1.69 11.98
C ASP A 204 9.77 -2.05 10.51
N GLY A 205 8.77 -2.89 10.23
CA GLY A 205 8.38 -3.23 8.85
C GLY A 205 7.90 -2.02 8.05
N VAL A 206 7.13 -1.13 8.67
CA VAL A 206 6.67 0.12 8.05
C VAL A 206 7.82 1.08 7.77
N SER A 207 8.73 1.26 8.73
CA SER A 207 9.93 2.09 8.57
C SER A 207 10.83 1.56 7.45
N ALA A 208 11.06 0.24 7.41
CA ALA A 208 11.84 -0.38 6.34
C ALA A 208 11.16 -0.24 4.96
N ALA A 209 9.84 -0.39 4.88
CA ALA A 209 9.11 -0.18 3.64
C ALA A 209 9.15 1.27 3.14
N LEU A 210 9.08 2.26 4.04
CA LEU A 210 9.20 3.67 3.69
C LEU A 210 10.64 4.05 3.31
N ALA A 211 11.65 3.43 3.92
CA ALA A 211 13.04 3.56 3.49
C ALA A 211 13.23 3.01 2.06
N ALA A 212 12.64 1.86 1.74
CA ALA A 212 12.63 1.33 0.37
C ALA A 212 11.88 2.26 -0.60
N ALA A 213 10.74 2.82 -0.20
CA ALA A 213 10.00 3.81 -1.00
C ALA A 213 10.85 5.07 -1.27
N SER A 214 11.61 5.54 -0.28
CA SER A 214 12.58 6.63 -0.46
C SER A 214 13.67 6.28 -1.48
N ALA A 215 14.20 5.05 -1.44
CA ALA A 215 15.17 4.57 -2.42
C ALA A 215 14.56 4.50 -3.83
N PHE A 216 13.31 4.03 -3.96
CA PHE A 216 12.58 4.02 -5.22
C PHE A 216 12.39 5.44 -5.78
N VAL A 217 11.97 6.43 -4.98
CA VAL A 217 11.83 7.82 -5.42
C VAL A 217 13.17 8.37 -5.91
N THR A 218 14.26 8.05 -5.20
CA THR A 218 15.61 8.45 -5.59
C THR A 218 16.00 7.87 -6.96
N ARG A 219 15.73 6.58 -7.19
CA ARG A 219 15.92 5.94 -8.51
C ARG A 219 15.06 6.63 -9.57
N ALA A 220 13.77 6.85 -9.29
CA ALA A 220 12.83 7.47 -10.21
C ALA A 220 13.25 8.88 -10.65
N ARG A 221 13.84 9.66 -9.75
CA ARG A 221 14.39 11.00 -10.03
C ARG A 221 15.68 10.98 -10.85
N GLY A 222 16.45 9.90 -10.75
CA GLY A 222 17.69 9.71 -11.52
C GLY A 222 17.47 9.17 -12.94
N SER A 223 16.30 8.59 -13.21
CA SER A 223 15.91 8.05 -14.52
C SER A 223 15.37 9.12 -15.47
N ARG A 224 15.47 8.89 -16.79
CA ARG A 224 14.90 9.80 -17.79
C ARG A 224 13.37 9.70 -17.83
N PRO A 225 12.63 10.74 -18.27
CA PRO A 225 11.19 10.63 -18.49
C PRO A 225 10.82 9.40 -19.36
N HIS A 226 9.77 8.68 -18.97
CA HIS A 226 9.31 7.41 -19.58
C HIS A 226 10.30 6.23 -19.53
N GLU A 227 11.49 6.40 -18.97
CA GLU A 227 12.37 5.26 -18.68
C GLU A 227 11.81 4.48 -17.48
N PRO A 228 11.67 3.14 -17.62
CA PRO A 228 11.22 2.30 -16.51
C PRO A 228 12.13 2.45 -15.29
N VAL A 229 11.52 2.65 -14.13
CA VAL A 229 12.25 2.70 -12.86
C VAL A 229 12.45 1.30 -12.32
N GLU A 230 13.65 1.00 -11.86
CA GLU A 230 13.91 -0.23 -11.12
C GLU A 230 13.06 -0.26 -9.84
N GLY A 231 12.23 -1.31 -9.73
CA GLY A 231 11.34 -1.52 -8.60
C GLY A 231 12.08 -1.85 -7.30
N PHE A 232 11.36 -2.41 -6.33
CA PHE A 232 11.93 -2.82 -5.06
C PHE A 232 12.82 -4.05 -5.21
N SER A 233 13.97 -4.06 -4.54
CA SER A 233 14.90 -5.18 -4.53
C SER A 233 14.42 -6.32 -3.61
N GLY A 234 15.03 -7.50 -3.73
CA GLY A 234 14.76 -8.61 -2.81
C GLY A 234 15.13 -8.29 -1.36
N ASP A 235 16.23 -7.56 -1.16
CA ASP A 235 16.71 -7.13 0.15
C ASP A 235 15.77 -6.09 0.78
N GLU A 236 15.28 -5.14 -0.02
CA GLU A 236 14.28 -4.15 0.40
C GLU A 236 12.99 -4.85 0.87
N ARG A 237 12.46 -5.80 0.07
CA ARG A 237 11.27 -6.58 0.44
C ARG A 237 11.49 -7.40 1.71
N SER A 238 12.65 -8.03 1.84
CA SER A 238 12.99 -8.86 3.01
C SER A 238 13.08 -8.01 4.28
N ALA A 239 13.67 -6.82 4.21
CA ALA A 239 13.72 -5.88 5.33
C ALA A 239 12.31 -5.37 5.72
N ALA A 240 11.47 -5.07 4.73
CA ALA A 240 10.10 -4.61 4.97
C ALA A 240 9.21 -5.70 5.59
N ALA A 241 9.44 -6.98 5.28
CA ALA A 241 8.68 -8.10 5.81
C ALA A 241 8.92 -8.41 7.31
N THR A 242 9.64 -7.53 8.02
CA THR A 242 9.98 -7.71 9.44
C THR A 242 8.70 -7.90 10.30
N PRO A 243 8.61 -9.01 11.07
CA PRO A 243 7.45 -9.27 11.93
C PRO A 243 7.40 -8.34 13.14
N ASP A 244 6.22 -8.21 13.77
CA ASP A 244 6.06 -7.39 14.97
C ASP A 244 6.96 -7.91 16.09
N GLY A 245 8.00 -7.16 16.45
CA GLY A 245 8.92 -7.50 17.54
C GLY A 245 8.29 -7.45 18.94
N ARG A 246 7.04 -6.97 19.07
CA ARG A 246 6.37 -6.86 20.38
C ARG A 246 6.06 -8.25 20.98
N PRO A 247 6.13 -8.41 22.31
CA PRO A 247 5.73 -9.65 22.98
C PRO A 247 4.29 -10.07 22.65
N ALA A 248 4.02 -11.36 22.52
CA ALA A 248 2.71 -11.91 22.11
C ALA A 248 1.54 -11.43 22.98
N TRP A 249 1.76 -11.22 24.29
CA TRP A 249 0.73 -10.70 25.20
C TRP A 249 0.31 -9.26 24.86
N ARG A 250 1.22 -8.41 24.35
CA ARG A 250 0.87 -7.07 23.85
C ARG A 250 0.13 -7.11 22.52
N ARG A 251 0.29 -8.18 21.73
CA ARG A 251 -0.46 -8.38 20.47
C ARG A 251 -1.91 -8.77 20.76
N LEU A 252 -2.13 -9.62 21.77
CA LEU A 252 -3.45 -10.10 22.21
C LEU A 252 -4.26 -9.03 22.94
N LEU A 253 -3.63 -8.12 23.67
CA LEU A 253 -4.31 -7.05 24.42
C LEU A 253 -4.73 -5.83 23.58
N ARG A 254 -4.97 -5.99 22.27
CA ARG A 254 -5.69 -4.97 21.47
C ARG A 254 -7.17 -4.91 21.91
N LEU A 255 -7.41 -4.51 23.16
CA LEU A 255 -8.72 -4.11 23.68
C LEU A 255 -9.05 -2.72 23.12
N ARG A 256 -10.32 -2.59 22.73
CA ARG A 256 -10.96 -1.50 21.99
C ARG A 256 -10.77 -0.11 22.60
#